data_AF-A0A7W0RVK9-F1
#
_entry.id   AF-A0A7W0RVK9-F1
#
_cell.length_a   1.000
_cell.length_b   1.000
_cell.length_c   1.000
_cell.angle_alpha   90.00
_cell.angle_beta   90.00
_cell.angle_gamma   90.00
#
_symmetry.space_group_name_H-M   'P 1'
#
loop_
_entity.id
_entity.type
_entity.pdbx_description
1 polymer ?
#
loop_
_entity_poly.entity_id
_entity_poly.type
_entity_poly.pdbx_seq_one_letter_code
_entity_poly.pdbx_strand_id
1 'polypeptide(L)'
;MAYKVLILGASYGSLLGTKLLMAGHDVSLVCREKTAALINAEGTEVRLQLRGEDTLRSIRSQDQPGRLDALTPESVEAAGYDMVGLAMQEPQYGDASIRQLLRLIAGARTPCLSIMNMPPLPYLERIPGLDTGRLTASFACPEVWDGFDPALVTLCSPDPQAFRPPEEKPNVLQVGLPTNFKAA
;
A
#
# COMPACT_ATOMS: atom_id res chain seq x y z
N MET A 1 13.98 -4.01 16.56
CA MET A 1 14.47 -3.99 15.16
C MET A 1 13.43 -3.29 14.32
N ALA A 2 13.85 -2.49 13.35
CA ALA A 2 12.96 -1.93 12.35
C ALA A 2 12.61 -3.03 11.33
N TYR A 3 11.33 -3.19 11.01
CA TYR A 3 10.89 -4.00 9.87
C TYR A 3 10.99 -3.16 8.58
N LYS A 4 11.21 -3.82 7.44
CA LYS A 4 11.19 -3.24 6.11
C LYS A 4 9.88 -3.57 5.41
N VAL A 5 9.10 -2.55 5.07
CA VAL A 5 7.79 -2.71 4.44
C VAL A 5 7.77 -2.09 3.06
N LEU A 6 7.50 -2.91 2.04
CA LEU A 6 7.26 -2.45 0.68
C LEU A 6 5.77 -2.08 0.55
N ILE A 7 5.41 -0.94 -0.04
CA ILE A 7 4.01 -0.59 -0.28
C ILE A 7 3.80 -0.31 -1.76
N LEU A 8 2.92 -1.10 -2.39
CA LEU A 8 2.52 -0.92 -3.78
C LEU A 8 1.49 0.22 -3.83
N GLY A 9 1.90 1.37 -4.37
CA GLY A 9 1.06 2.57 -4.50
C GLY A 9 1.44 3.69 -3.52
N ALA A 10 2.24 4.65 -3.97
CA ALA A 10 2.75 5.73 -3.12
C ALA A 10 1.73 6.78 -2.65
N SER A 11 0.56 6.88 -3.28
CA SER A 11 -0.45 7.87 -2.89
C SER A 11 -1.22 7.43 -1.66
N TYR A 12 -2.21 6.55 -1.81
CA TYR A 12 -2.99 6.04 -0.68
C TYR A 12 -2.11 5.26 0.32
N GLY A 13 -1.09 4.56 -0.18
CA GLY A 13 -0.11 3.86 0.64
C GLY A 13 0.71 4.75 1.58
N SER A 14 0.83 6.06 1.31
CA SER A 14 1.50 7.00 2.23
C SER A 14 0.81 7.11 3.59
N LEU A 15 -0.49 6.81 3.69
CA LEU A 15 -1.22 6.80 4.96
C LEU A 15 -0.74 5.65 5.87
N LEU A 16 -0.65 4.43 5.33
CA LEU A 16 -0.08 3.28 6.03
C LEU A 16 1.42 3.49 6.28
N GLY A 17 2.14 3.96 5.26
CA GLY A 17 3.57 4.24 5.34
C GLY A 17 3.91 5.22 6.46
N THR A 18 3.17 6.32 6.58
CA THR A 18 3.38 7.31 7.66
C THR A 18 3.20 6.69 9.05
N LYS A 19 2.19 5.81 9.25
CA LYS A 19 2.00 5.11 10.53
C LYS A 19 3.18 4.18 10.85
N LEU A 20 3.72 3.48 9.86
CA LEU A 20 4.87 2.60 10.03
C LEU A 20 6.16 3.39 10.31
N LEU A 21 6.37 4.50 9.61
CA LEU A 21 7.49 5.42 9.85
C LEU A 21 7.46 6.00 11.26
N MET A 22 6.28 6.41 11.75
CA MET A 22 6.07 6.88 13.13
C MET A 22 6.44 5.80 14.17
N ALA A 23 6.23 4.53 13.84
CA ALA A 23 6.59 3.39 14.67
C ALA A 23 8.08 2.99 14.59
N GLY A 24 8.87 3.68 13.76
CA GLY A 24 10.30 3.41 13.58
C GLY A 24 10.59 2.24 12.62
N HIS A 25 9.70 1.97 11.67
CA HIS A 25 9.90 0.98 10.61
C HIS A 25 10.27 1.66 9.29
N ASP A 26 10.98 0.94 8.44
CA ASP A 26 11.40 1.42 7.13
C ASP A 26 10.33 1.13 6.08
N VAL A 27 10.08 2.08 5.20
CA VAL A 27 9.04 2.00 4.17
C VAL A 27 9.61 2.33 2.81
N SER A 28 9.34 1.46 1.82
CA SER A 28 9.61 1.72 0.41
C SER A 28 8.29 1.84 -0.35
N LEU A 29 8.04 3.00 -0.97
CA LEU A 29 6.82 3.25 -1.75
C LEU A 29 7.05 2.97 -3.25
N VAL A 30 6.28 2.05 -3.82
CA VAL A 30 6.33 1.77 -5.27
C VAL A 30 5.47 2.78 -6.02
N CYS A 31 6.07 3.46 -6.99
CA CYS A 31 5.39 4.43 -7.84
C CYS A 31 6.14 4.65 -9.16
N ARG A 32 5.65 5.60 -9.96
CA ARG A 32 6.32 6.01 -11.20
C ARG A 32 7.58 6.80 -10.88
N GLU A 33 8.58 6.72 -11.76
CA GLU A 33 9.91 7.34 -11.61
C GLU A 33 9.86 8.81 -11.15
N LYS A 34 9.05 9.66 -11.79
CA LYS A 34 8.92 11.08 -11.40
C LYS A 34 8.40 11.26 -9.97
N THR A 35 7.48 10.40 -9.54
CA THR A 35 6.94 10.42 -8.17
C THR A 35 7.97 9.88 -7.19
N ALA A 36 8.75 8.86 -7.57
CA ALA A 36 9.82 8.33 -6.74
C ALA A 36 10.91 9.39 -6.50
N ALA A 37 11.35 10.08 -7.55
CA ALA A 37 12.32 11.17 -7.45
C ALA A 37 11.83 12.29 -6.51
N LEU A 38 10.56 12.69 -6.65
CA LEU A 38 9.93 13.69 -5.76
C LEU A 38 9.91 13.22 -4.30
N ILE A 39 9.45 12.01 -4.03
CA ILE A 39 9.35 11.47 -2.66
C ILE A 39 10.74 11.30 -2.05
N ASN A 40 11.73 10.85 -2.82
CA ASN A 40 13.11 10.71 -2.31
C ASN A 40 13.74 12.07 -2.00
N ALA A 41 13.36 13.14 -2.70
CA ALA A 41 13.86 14.49 -2.45
C ALA A 41 13.12 15.20 -1.29
N GLU A 42 11.79 15.07 -1.23
CA GLU A 42 10.93 15.90 -0.37
C GLU A 42 10.17 15.11 0.71
N GLY A 43 10.21 13.77 0.67
CA GLY A 43 9.37 12.89 1.48
C GLY A 43 7.90 12.91 1.05
N THR A 44 7.04 12.26 1.84
CA THR A 44 5.58 12.40 1.80
C THR A 44 5.05 13.31 2.91
N GLU A 45 3.90 13.94 2.66
CA GLU A 45 3.12 14.71 3.63
C GLU A 45 1.70 14.13 3.72
N VAL A 46 1.28 13.73 4.92
CA VAL A 46 -0.10 13.33 5.21
C VAL A 46 -0.76 14.41 6.06
N ARG A 47 -1.87 14.96 5.57
CA ARG A 47 -2.66 15.99 6.25
C ARG A 47 -3.93 15.36 6.81
N LEU A 48 -4.17 15.50 8.11
CA LEU A 48 -5.40 15.01 8.75
C LEU A 48 -5.85 15.93 9.88
N GLN A 49 -7.15 15.94 10.15
CA GLN A 49 -7.72 16.63 11.30
C GLN A 49 -7.69 15.70 12.51
N LEU A 50 -7.06 16.13 13.59
CA LEU A 50 -7.10 15.38 14.86
C LEU A 50 -8.38 15.71 15.62
N ARG A 51 -8.84 14.76 16.45
CA ARG A 51 -10.04 14.94 17.26
C ARG A 51 -9.86 16.15 18.18
N GLY A 52 -10.75 17.13 18.06
CA GLY A 52 -10.74 18.35 18.87
C GLY A 52 -9.87 19.47 18.31
N GLU A 53 -9.32 19.33 17.11
CA GLU A 53 -8.58 20.39 16.41
C GLU A 53 -9.40 20.94 15.25
N ASP A 54 -9.37 22.26 15.03
CA ASP A 54 -10.10 22.93 13.94
C ASP A 54 -9.28 23.02 12.64
N THR A 55 -8.00 22.63 12.68
CA THR A 55 -7.08 22.74 11.56
C THR A 55 -6.49 21.37 11.19
N LEU A 56 -6.05 21.25 9.94
CA LEU A 56 -5.31 20.07 9.48
C LEU A 56 -3.90 20.08 10.06
N ARG A 57 -3.47 18.94 10.58
CA ARG A 57 -2.10 18.66 10.97
C ARG A 57 -1.35 18.02 9.82
N SER A 58 -0.19 18.56 9.51
CA SER A 58 0.75 17.94 8.56
C SER A 58 1.68 16.99 9.29
N ILE A 59 1.70 15.73 8.88
CA ILE A 59 2.67 14.73 9.29
C ILE A 59 3.61 14.50 8.10
N ARG A 60 4.88 14.90 8.27
CA ARG A 60 5.90 14.72 7.24
C ARG A 60 6.73 13.50 7.57
N SER A 61 6.96 12.67 6.56
CA SER A 61 7.79 11.46 6.66
C SER A 61 9.22 11.73 7.14
N GLN A 62 9.82 12.85 6.75
CA GLN A 62 11.18 13.23 7.13
C GLN A 62 11.33 13.54 8.63
N ASP A 63 10.22 13.85 9.31
CA ASP A 63 10.20 14.14 10.74
C ASP A 63 9.98 12.87 11.58
N GLN A 64 9.90 11.69 10.95
CA GLN A 64 9.58 10.42 11.62
C GLN A 64 10.84 9.56 11.86
N PRO A 65 10.84 8.65 12.85
CA PRO A 65 12.01 7.85 13.18
C PRO A 65 12.37 6.75 12.15
N GLY A 66 11.41 6.30 11.34
CA GLY A 66 11.64 5.31 10.28
C GLY A 66 12.22 5.93 9.00
N ARG A 67 12.87 5.13 8.16
CA ARG A 67 13.40 5.59 6.87
C ARG A 67 12.37 5.41 5.75
N LEU A 68 12.18 6.45 4.95
CA LEU A 68 11.39 6.41 3.73
C LEU A 68 12.28 6.41 2.48
N ASP A 69 11.96 5.57 1.52
CA ASP A 69 12.32 5.78 0.11
C ASP A 69 11.16 5.41 -0.84
N ALA A 70 11.35 5.71 -2.12
CA ALA A 70 10.42 5.37 -3.18
C ALA A 70 11.16 4.79 -4.39
N LEU A 71 10.54 3.78 -5.01
CA LEU A 71 11.14 2.94 -6.04
C LEU A 71 10.19 2.79 -7.22
N THR A 72 10.75 2.55 -8.41
CA THR A 72 9.97 2.01 -9.53
C THR A 72 9.76 0.49 -9.33
N PRO A 73 8.73 -0.12 -9.93
CA PRO A 73 8.47 -1.55 -9.78
C PRO A 73 9.66 -2.45 -10.12
N GLU A 74 10.46 -2.06 -11.12
CA GLU A 74 11.62 -2.81 -11.61
C GLU A 74 12.83 -2.73 -10.67
N SER A 75 12.86 -1.73 -9.78
CA SER A 75 13.96 -1.49 -8.85
C SER A 75 13.78 -2.23 -7.52
N VAL A 76 12.70 -3.00 -7.36
CA VAL A 76 12.34 -3.65 -6.10
C VAL A 76 12.97 -5.04 -6.00
N GLU A 77 13.68 -5.30 -4.90
CA GLU A 77 14.15 -6.63 -4.50
C GLU A 77 13.16 -7.25 -3.49
N ALA A 78 12.18 -8.03 -3.97
CA ALA A 78 11.06 -8.50 -3.15
C ALA A 78 11.46 -9.28 -1.88
N ALA A 79 12.53 -10.08 -1.94
CA ALA A 79 13.03 -10.87 -0.81
C ALA A 79 13.67 -10.02 0.31
N GLY A 80 13.91 -8.72 0.06
CA GLY A 80 14.50 -7.80 1.04
C GLY A 80 13.51 -7.20 2.04
N TYR A 81 12.23 -7.54 1.96
CA TYR A 81 11.14 -6.97 2.76
C TYR A 81 10.47 -8.01 3.66
N ASP A 82 10.07 -7.56 4.85
CA ASP A 82 9.38 -8.38 5.84
C ASP A 82 7.87 -8.47 5.57
N MET A 83 7.30 -7.46 4.91
CA MET A 83 5.88 -7.37 4.56
C MET A 83 5.67 -6.49 3.33
N VAL A 84 4.59 -6.76 2.59
CA VAL A 84 4.10 -5.94 1.49
C VAL A 84 2.72 -5.34 1.83
N GLY A 85 2.55 -4.03 1.65
CA GLY A 85 1.27 -3.35 1.64
C GLY A 85 0.70 -3.23 0.23
N LEU A 86 -0.51 -3.73 -0.01
CA LEU A 86 -1.22 -3.60 -1.28
C LEU A 86 -2.14 -2.36 -1.19
N ALA A 87 -1.78 -1.26 -1.87
CA ALA A 87 -2.42 0.05 -1.72
C ALA A 87 -2.76 0.74 -3.06
N MET A 88 -2.92 -0.03 -4.14
CA MET A 88 -3.41 0.43 -5.44
C MET A 88 -4.85 -0.03 -5.71
N GLN A 89 -5.51 0.59 -6.68
CA GLN A 89 -6.79 0.10 -7.20
C GLN A 89 -6.56 -1.22 -7.94
N GLU A 90 -7.54 -2.14 -7.87
CA GLU A 90 -7.42 -3.49 -8.45
C GLU A 90 -6.97 -3.48 -9.93
N PRO A 91 -7.53 -2.63 -10.83
CA PRO A 91 -7.10 -2.62 -12.23
C PRO A 91 -5.64 -2.21 -12.44
N GLN A 92 -5.04 -1.46 -11.50
CA GLN A 92 -3.65 -1.00 -11.63
C GLN A 92 -2.64 -2.14 -11.48
N TYR A 93 -3.02 -3.24 -10.80
CA TYR A 93 -2.18 -4.44 -10.74
C TYR A 93 -2.09 -5.16 -12.08
N GLY A 94 -2.97 -4.82 -13.03
CA GLY A 94 -2.90 -5.26 -14.41
C GLY A 94 -1.75 -4.65 -15.22
N ASP A 95 -1.03 -3.64 -14.72
CA ASP A 95 0.14 -3.08 -15.41
C ASP A 95 1.28 -4.10 -15.49
N ALA A 96 1.95 -4.21 -16.63
CA ALA A 96 2.96 -5.23 -16.88
C ALA A 96 4.11 -5.22 -15.85
N SER A 97 4.56 -4.03 -15.44
CA SER A 97 5.64 -3.87 -14.44
C SER A 97 5.18 -4.35 -13.06
N ILE A 98 3.93 -4.05 -12.69
CA ILE A 98 3.34 -4.48 -11.43
C ILE A 98 3.05 -5.98 -11.42
N ARG A 99 2.56 -6.55 -12.52
CA ARG A 99 2.35 -8.00 -12.66
C ARG A 99 3.65 -8.76 -12.44
N GLN A 100 4.76 -8.27 -13.00
CA GLN A 100 6.07 -8.89 -12.79
C GLN A 100 6.49 -8.80 -11.32
N LEU A 101 6.32 -7.64 -10.69
CA LEU A 101 6.61 -7.46 -9.26
C LEU A 101 5.75 -8.39 -8.37
N LEU A 102 4.46 -8.54 -8.66
CA LEU A 102 3.58 -9.45 -7.92
C LEU A 102 4.06 -10.91 -7.98
N ARG A 103 4.53 -11.37 -9.15
CA ARG A 103 5.12 -12.72 -9.28
C ARG A 103 6.37 -12.90 -8.42
N LEU A 104 7.22 -11.86 -8.34
CA LEU A 104 8.40 -11.88 -7.48
C LEU A 104 8.03 -11.93 -6.00
N ILE A 105 7.02 -11.16 -5.58
CA ILE A 105 6.49 -11.17 -4.21
C ILE A 105 5.90 -12.53 -3.85
N ALA A 106 5.09 -13.12 -4.75
CA ALA A 106 4.52 -14.45 -4.55
C ALA A 106 5.61 -15.53 -4.43
N GLY A 107 6.61 -15.50 -5.32
CA GLY A 107 7.74 -16.42 -5.29
C GLY A 107 8.61 -16.28 -4.04
N ALA A 108 8.78 -15.08 -3.52
CA ALA A 108 9.47 -14.81 -2.27
C ALA A 108 8.65 -15.19 -1.02
N ARG A 109 7.34 -15.47 -1.18
CA ARG A 109 6.40 -15.76 -0.10
C ARG A 109 6.39 -14.66 0.98
N THR A 110 6.51 -13.40 0.55
CA THR A 110 6.47 -12.26 1.48
C THR A 110 5.02 -12.01 1.94
N PRO A 111 4.75 -11.92 3.26
CA PRO A 111 3.41 -11.63 3.77
C PRO A 111 2.83 -10.32 3.22
N CYS A 112 1.55 -10.32 2.88
CA CYS A 112 0.87 -9.20 2.26
C CYS A 112 -0.33 -8.72 3.09
N LEU A 113 -0.41 -7.41 3.30
CA LEU A 113 -1.55 -6.73 3.88
C LEU A 113 -2.20 -5.83 2.83
N SER A 114 -3.44 -6.14 2.46
CA SER A 114 -4.20 -5.29 1.56
C SER A 114 -4.94 -4.20 2.32
N ILE A 115 -4.82 -2.95 1.87
CA ILE A 115 -5.68 -1.83 2.27
C ILE A 115 -6.60 -1.40 1.10
N MET A 116 -6.77 -2.28 0.11
CA MET A 116 -7.57 -2.02 -1.08
C MET A 116 -9.06 -2.10 -0.77
N ASN A 117 -9.87 -1.32 -1.50
CA ASN A 117 -11.33 -1.43 -1.45
C ASN A 117 -11.84 -2.78 -1.96
N MET A 118 -11.14 -3.36 -2.95
CA MET A 118 -11.45 -4.70 -3.47
C MET A 118 -10.55 -5.72 -2.75
N PRO A 119 -11.12 -6.73 -2.06
CA PRO A 119 -10.33 -7.77 -1.42
C PRO A 119 -9.56 -8.59 -2.47
N PRO A 120 -8.26 -8.88 -2.28
CA PRO A 120 -7.52 -9.77 -3.17
C PRO A 120 -8.13 -11.17 -3.18
N LEU A 121 -8.10 -11.86 -4.33
CA LEU A 121 -8.58 -13.24 -4.45
C LEU A 121 -7.96 -14.20 -3.41
N PRO A 122 -6.64 -14.18 -3.13
CA PRO A 122 -6.02 -15.07 -2.15
C PRO A 122 -6.55 -14.86 -0.72
N TYR A 123 -6.99 -13.64 -0.37
CA TYR A 123 -7.65 -13.42 0.90
C TYR A 123 -9.03 -14.08 0.95
N LEU A 124 -9.81 -13.97 -0.13
CA LEU A 124 -11.15 -14.56 -0.22
C LEU A 124 -11.11 -16.09 -0.16
N GLU A 125 -10.06 -16.72 -0.69
CA GLU A 125 -9.84 -18.17 -0.63
C GLU A 125 -9.74 -18.71 0.80
N ARG A 126 -9.44 -17.86 1.78
CA ARG A 126 -9.39 -18.24 3.20
C ARG A 126 -10.78 -18.44 3.81
N ILE A 127 -11.85 -17.97 3.16
CA ILE A 127 -13.21 -17.99 3.71
C ILE A 127 -13.84 -19.37 3.48
N PRO A 128 -14.14 -20.15 4.54
CA PRO A 128 -14.69 -21.50 4.37
C PRO A 128 -16.02 -21.48 3.59
N GLY A 129 -16.11 -22.30 2.55
CA GLY A 129 -17.32 -22.44 1.73
C GLY A 129 -17.50 -21.37 0.65
N LEU A 130 -16.58 -20.42 0.51
CA LEU A 130 -16.60 -19.44 -0.59
C LEU A 130 -15.94 -20.01 -1.85
N ASP A 131 -16.70 -20.07 -2.95
CA ASP A 131 -16.18 -20.45 -4.27
C ASP A 131 -15.63 -19.22 -4.99
N THR A 132 -14.32 -18.98 -4.84
CA THR A 132 -13.62 -17.84 -5.47
C THR A 132 -13.53 -17.95 -6.98
N GLY A 133 -13.65 -19.16 -7.55
CA GLY A 133 -13.68 -19.37 -8.99
C GLY A 133 -14.84 -18.63 -9.66
N ARG A 134 -15.98 -18.54 -8.98
CA ARG A 134 -17.16 -17.77 -9.45
C ARG A 134 -17.00 -16.26 -9.33
N LEU A 135 -16.02 -15.79 -8.55
CA LEU A 135 -15.76 -14.37 -8.35
C LEU A 135 -14.78 -13.80 -9.38
N THR A 136 -14.05 -14.65 -10.10
CA THR A 136 -13.02 -14.26 -11.08
C THR A 136 -13.50 -13.19 -12.08
N ALA A 137 -14.74 -13.30 -12.57
CA ALA A 137 -15.34 -12.32 -13.49
C ALA A 137 -15.58 -10.92 -12.88
N SER A 138 -15.44 -10.77 -11.55
CA SER A 138 -15.53 -9.48 -10.85
C SER A 138 -14.18 -8.74 -10.75
N PHE A 139 -13.08 -9.37 -11.19
CA PHE A 139 -11.74 -8.81 -11.17
C PHE A 139 -11.34 -8.38 -12.59
N ALA A 140 -10.66 -7.24 -12.72
CA ALA A 140 -10.15 -6.80 -14.02
C ALA A 140 -9.01 -7.70 -14.50
N CYS A 141 -8.16 -8.17 -13.57
CA CYS A 141 -7.03 -9.04 -13.88
C CYS A 141 -6.85 -10.10 -12.77
N PRO A 142 -7.69 -11.15 -12.70
CA PRO A 142 -7.60 -12.17 -11.65
C PRO A 142 -6.26 -12.92 -11.63
N GLU A 143 -5.62 -13.09 -12.79
CA GLU A 143 -4.37 -13.84 -12.96
C GLU A 143 -3.16 -13.21 -12.26
N VAL A 144 -3.25 -11.95 -11.81
CA VAL A 144 -2.16 -11.28 -11.10
C VAL A 144 -1.93 -11.84 -9.70
N TRP A 145 -2.93 -12.57 -9.19
CA TRP A 145 -2.90 -13.19 -7.88
C TRP A 145 -2.39 -14.64 -7.91
N ASP A 146 -2.10 -15.18 -9.10
CA ASP A 146 -1.60 -16.54 -9.24
C ASP A 146 -0.29 -16.74 -8.47
N GLY A 147 -0.21 -17.85 -7.73
CA GLY A 147 0.98 -18.22 -6.94
C GLY A 147 1.06 -17.60 -5.55
N PHE A 148 0.18 -16.67 -5.19
CA PHE A 148 0.08 -16.22 -3.81
C PHE A 148 -0.45 -17.34 -2.91
N ASP A 149 0.15 -17.48 -1.73
CA ASP A 149 -0.33 -18.38 -0.69
C ASP A 149 -1.43 -17.66 0.11
N PRO A 150 -2.69 -18.17 0.14
CA PRO A 150 -3.77 -17.57 0.90
C PRO A 150 -3.42 -17.33 2.38
N ALA A 151 -2.60 -18.19 2.99
CA ALA A 151 -2.19 -18.02 4.39
C ALA A 151 -1.30 -16.79 4.63
N LEU A 152 -0.72 -16.22 3.57
CA LEU A 152 0.19 -15.07 3.62
C LEU A 152 -0.46 -13.77 3.17
N VAL A 153 -1.75 -13.78 2.80
CA VAL A 153 -2.47 -12.58 2.36
C VAL A 153 -3.59 -12.26 3.32
N THR A 154 -3.56 -11.07 3.92
CA THR A 154 -4.65 -10.55 4.73
C THR A 154 -5.17 -9.20 4.23
N LEU A 155 -6.30 -8.76 4.78
CA LEU A 155 -7.02 -7.56 4.39
C LEU A 155 -7.24 -6.67 5.62
N CYS A 156 -7.07 -5.37 5.42
CA CYS A 156 -7.55 -4.33 6.31
C CYS A 156 -8.91 -3.84 5.84
N SER A 157 -9.75 -3.44 6.80
CA SER A 157 -10.99 -2.72 6.50
C SER A 157 -10.71 -1.55 5.53
N PRO A 158 -11.38 -1.50 4.37
CA PRO A 158 -11.17 -0.42 3.41
C PRO A 158 -11.63 0.90 4.01
N ASP A 159 -10.82 1.95 3.86
CA ASP A 159 -11.19 3.30 4.31
C ASP A 159 -11.13 4.31 3.15
N PRO A 160 -12.29 4.69 2.59
CA PRO A 160 -12.34 5.50 1.39
C PRO A 160 -12.07 7.00 1.58
N GLN A 161 -11.54 7.47 2.73
CA GLN A 161 -11.53 8.92 3.03
C GLN A 161 -10.17 9.59 2.96
N ALA A 162 -9.37 9.28 1.94
CA ALA A 162 -8.18 10.03 1.60
C ALA A 162 -8.12 10.37 0.10
N PHE A 163 -7.66 11.57 -0.22
CA PHE A 163 -7.55 12.05 -1.59
C PHE A 163 -6.29 12.90 -1.78
N ARG A 164 -5.86 13.02 -3.03
CA ARG A 164 -4.81 13.98 -3.41
C ARG A 164 -5.46 15.32 -3.73
N PRO A 165 -5.14 16.41 -3.01
CA PRO A 165 -5.64 17.73 -3.38
C PRO A 165 -5.17 18.10 -4.80
N PRO A 166 -6.04 18.64 -5.67
CA PRO A 166 -5.69 18.91 -7.08
C PRO A 166 -4.51 19.88 -7.28
N GLU A 167 -4.37 20.86 -6.39
CA GLU A 167 -3.35 21.92 -6.47
C GLU A 167 -2.02 21.53 -5.80
N GLU A 168 -1.96 20.35 -5.18
CA GLU A 168 -0.79 19.90 -4.40
C GLU A 168 0.07 18.92 -5.20
N LYS A 169 1.32 18.78 -4.76
CA LYS A 169 2.26 17.82 -5.36
C LYS A 169 1.79 16.37 -5.12
N PRO A 170 2.17 15.40 -5.98
CA PRO A 170 1.75 14.00 -5.87
C PRO A 170 2.13 13.26 -4.57
N ASN A 171 3.06 13.80 -3.77
CA ASN A 171 3.51 13.29 -2.47
C ASN A 171 2.69 13.81 -1.27
N VAL A 172 1.65 14.63 -1.52
CA VAL A 172 0.73 15.14 -0.51
C VAL A 172 -0.58 14.34 -0.53
N LEU A 173 -0.99 13.84 0.63
CA LEU A 173 -2.27 13.16 0.83
C LEU A 173 -3.08 13.88 1.90
N GLN A 174 -4.36 14.14 1.65
CA GLN A 174 -5.29 14.66 2.65
C GLN A 174 -6.30 13.60 3.06
N VAL A 175 -6.48 13.44 4.38
CA VAL A 175 -7.42 12.51 4.99
C VAL A 175 -8.63 13.29 5.51
N GLY A 176 -9.81 12.95 4.99
CA GLY A 176 -11.06 13.64 5.29
C GLY A 176 -11.72 13.20 6.60
N LEU A 177 -11.60 11.93 7.00
CA LEU A 177 -12.10 11.43 8.28
C LEU A 177 -11.09 10.51 8.99
N PRO A 178 -11.17 10.40 10.32
CA PRO A 178 -10.24 9.57 11.10
C PRO A 178 -10.25 8.10 10.66
N THR A 179 -9.10 7.61 10.18
CA THR A 179 -8.94 6.24 9.67
C THR A 179 -8.50 5.24 10.71
N ASN A 180 -9.32 4.20 10.91
CA ASN A 180 -8.98 3.01 11.67
C ASN A 180 -8.79 1.82 10.73
N PHE A 181 -7.54 1.50 10.39
CA PHE A 181 -7.23 0.23 9.75
C PHE A 181 -7.39 -0.89 10.78
N LYS A 182 -8.35 -1.78 10.56
CA LYS A 182 -8.47 -3.04 11.30
C LYS A 182 -8.08 -4.17 10.37
N ALA A 183 -6.97 -4.84 10.69
CA ALA A 183 -6.53 -6.04 9.97
C ALA A 183 -7.35 -7.26 10.42
N ALA A 184 -7.72 -8.10 9.45
CA ALA A 184 -8.44 -9.36 9.66
C ALA A 184 -7.49 -10.56 9.91
#